data_AF-A0A962ZKY5-F1
#
_entry.id   AF-A0A962ZKY5-F1
#
_cell.length_a   1.000
_cell.length_b   1.000
_cell.length_c   1.000
_cell.angle_alpha   90.00
_cell.angle_beta   90.00
_cell.angle_gamma   90.00
#
_symmetry.space_group_name_H-M   'P 1'
#
loop_
_entity.id
_entity.type
_entity.pdbx_description
1 polymer ?
#
loop_
_entity_poly.entity_id
_entity_poly.type
_entity_poly.pdbx_seq_one_letter_code
_entity_poly.pdbx_strand_id
1 'polypeptide(L)' 'HMCMMMRGVEKQNSLMKTSAMLGTFRNEQKTRDEFLSLLQMKR' A
#
# COMPACT_ATOMS: atom_id res chain seq x y z
N HIS A 1 8.08 8.03 6.36
CA HIS A 1 9.19 8.82 5.77
C HIS A 1 9.77 9.74 6.82
N MET A 2 11.10 9.92 6.84
CA MET A 2 11.76 10.73 7.87
C MET A 2 11.33 12.20 7.86
N CYS A 3 11.05 12.74 6.68
CA CYS A 3 10.49 14.09 6.54
C CYS A 3 9.14 14.29 7.27
N MET A 4 8.36 13.23 7.46
CA MET A 4 7.06 13.28 8.14
C MET A 4 7.17 13.03 9.65
N MET A 5 8.28 12.41 10.11
CA MET A 5 8.52 12.11 11.52
C MET A 5 9.35 13.18 12.23
N MET A 6 10.22 13.88 11.50
CA MET A 6 11.21 14.80 12.10
C MET A 6 11.04 16.26 11.68
N ARG A 7 10.09 16.55 10.79
CA ARG A 7 9.80 17.90 10.30
C ARG A 7 8.28 18.04 10.13
N GLY A 8 7.75 19.24 10.30
CA GLY A 8 6.34 19.55 10.01
C GLY A 8 5.35 18.77 10.88
N VAL A 9 4.51 17.92 10.30
CA VAL A 9 3.41 17.20 10.97
C VAL A 9 3.88 16.22 12.07
N GLU A 10 5.16 15.84 12.09
CA GLU A 10 5.81 15.06 13.18
C GLU A 10 5.09 13.75 13.59
N LYS A 11 4.41 13.11 12.63
CA LYS A 11 3.63 11.89 12.87
C LYS A 11 4.53 10.67 13.00
N GLN A 12 4.73 10.25 14.25
CA GLN A 12 5.43 9.00 14.58
C GLN A 12 4.63 7.78 14.13
N ASN A 13 5.33 6.69 13.86
CA ASN A 13 4.75 5.41 13.42
C ASN A 13 3.94 5.49 12.10
N SER A 14 4.25 6.47 11.24
CA SER A 14 3.64 6.58 9.92
C SER A 14 4.23 5.54 8.95
N LEU A 15 3.37 4.69 8.40
CA LEU A 15 3.71 3.65 7.41
C LEU A 15 3.10 4.03 6.06
N MET A 16 3.91 4.02 5.00
CA MET A 16 3.45 4.21 3.62
C MET A 16 3.64 2.89 2.86
N LYS A 17 2.57 2.40 2.22
CA LYS A 17 2.60 1.26 1.30
C LYS A 17 2.15 1.75 -0.08
N THR A 18 2.91 1.46 -1.12
CA THR A 18 2.56 1.77 -2.51
C THR A 18 2.68 0.51 -3.36
N SER A 19 1.77 0.32 -4.30
CA SER A 19 1.82 -0.80 -5.25
C SER A 19 1.38 -0.33 -6.62
N ALA A 20 1.82 -1.03 -7.67
CA ALA A 20 1.41 -0.77 -9.05
C ALA A 20 1.00 -2.10 -9.69
N MET A 21 -0.25 -2.19 -10.15
CA MET A 21 -0.78 -3.41 -10.76
C MET A 21 -0.52 -3.39 -12.26
N LEU A 22 0.02 -4.50 -12.79
CA LEU A 22 0.31 -4.69 -14.22
C LEU A 22 -0.31 -6.00 -14.73
N GLY A 23 -0.54 -6.07 -16.04
CA GLY A 23 -1.05 -7.28 -16.70
C GLY A 23 -2.32 -7.82 -16.05
N THR A 24 -2.34 -9.12 -15.74
CA THR A 24 -3.49 -9.82 -15.14
C THR A 24 -3.91 -9.20 -13.81
N PHE A 25 -2.98 -8.76 -12.96
CA PHE A 25 -3.31 -8.08 -11.69
C PHE A 25 -3.99 -6.72 -11.89
N ARG A 26 -3.82 -6.09 -13.07
CA ARG A 26 -4.53 -4.86 -13.43
C ARG A 26 -5.89 -5.15 -14.05
N ASN A 27 -5.95 -6.14 -14.94
CA ASN A 27 -7.13 -6.42 -15.75
C ASN A 27 -8.18 -7.25 -15.00
N GLU A 28 -7.74 -8.14 -14.10
CA GLU A 28 -8.61 -9.06 -13.39
C GLU A 28 -8.75 -8.67 -11.92
N GLN A 29 -9.98 -8.31 -11.53
CA GLN A 29 -10.29 -7.88 -10.15
C GLN A 29 -10.13 -9.02 -9.14
N LYS A 30 -10.52 -10.25 -9.49
CA LYS A 30 -10.45 -11.40 -8.57
C LYS A 30 -9.01 -11.71 -8.17
N THR A 31 -8.11 -11.81 -9.15
CA THR A 31 -6.67 -12.02 -8.93
C THR A 31 -6.05 -10.90 -8.11
N ARG A 32 -6.41 -9.64 -8.39
CA ARG A 32 -5.98 -8.50 -7.59
C ARG A 32 -6.46 -8.59 -6.15
N ASP A 33 -7.72 -8.96 -5.95
CA ASP A 33 -8.32 -9.02 -4.62
C ASP A 33 -7.73 -10.14 -3.76
N GLU A 34 -7.51 -11.31 -4.36
CA GLU A 34 -6.81 -12.42 -3.70
C GLU A 34 -5.39 -12.00 -3.30
N PHE A 35 -4.65 -11.40 -4.24
CA PHE A 35 -3.29 -10.92 -3.99
C PHE A 35 -3.22 -9.87 -2.88
N LEU A 36 -4.09 -8.85 -2.92
CA LEU A 36 -4.12 -7.79 -1.91
C LEU A 36 -4.62 -8.30 -0.54
N SER A 37 -5.49 -9.31 -0.53
CA SER A 37 -5.94 -9.99 0.69
C SER A 37 -4.78 -10.75 1.36
N LEU A 38 -4.00 -11.51 0.58
CA LEU A 38 -2.82 -12.22 1.08
C LEU A 38 -1.76 -11.27 1.66
N LEU A 39 -1.61 -10.08 1.06
CA LEU A 39 -0.69 -9.05 1.55
C LEU A 39 -1.24 -8.24 2.73
N GLN A 40 -2.43 -8.60 3.25
CA GLN A 40 -3.11 -7.87 4.32
C GLN A 40 -3.22 -6.37 4.02
N MET A 41 -3.41 -6.04 2.74
CA MET A 41 -3.57 -4.67 2.26
C MET A 41 -5.03 -4.27 2.11
N LYS A 42 -5.96 -5.24 2.06
CA LYS A 42 -7.38 -4.99 2.32
C LYS A 42 -7.57 -4.83 3.84
N ARG A 43 -8.02 -3.64 4.26
CA ARG A 43 -8.53 -3.35 5.61
C ARG A 43 -10.04 -3.40 5.59
#